data_AF-A0A523QZK8-F1
#
_entry.id   AF-A0A523QZK8-F1
#
_cell.length_a   1.000
_cell.length_b   1.000
_cell.length_c   1.000
_cell.angle_alpha   90.00
_cell.angle_beta   90.00
_cell.angle_gamma   90.00
#
_symmetry.space_group_name_H-M   'P 1'
#
loop_
_entity.id
_entity.type
_entity.pdbx_description
1 polymer ?
#
loop_
_entity_poly.entity_id
_entity_poly.type
_entity_poly.pdbx_seq_one_letter_code
_entity_poly.pdbx_strand_id
1 'polypeptide(L)'
;MNINKLQSATLIDRYGFPEDKVFELSTSVSDKFIEEYGWEEVKSARSRMAHILSGGEAIIHPIPIEQHQNELDKWMTNQTPRVLGGRPGLSVDPESEDLIYLLQPTRIIARKRMERDLELIEALLHDGAFREEFEENRTLQLVLHITGPTPKEHQEDLEKVLEAYVNLIRSVPDSIADRLFLAFSVGNEEHPSFLKKGFESLCIEEIYRMATAVLFPSEIEGRGLPIIESSASGVPIICSRYSPEEVFAVVVGEGLCEDLQIRYTLFPEGAFTKSFLVEVADLLLHPERYTERLEHNRKVVRLRFSQEALTKRFEQLLQYLHKLGG
;
A
#
# COMPACT_ATOMS: atom_id res chain seq x y z
N MET A 1 -5.63 22.34 -19.59
CA MET A 1 -5.26 20.91 -19.60
C MET A 1 -5.06 20.54 -18.15
N ASN A 2 -5.86 19.62 -17.65
CA ASN A 2 -6.01 19.33 -16.22
C ASN A 2 -5.90 17.84 -15.97
N ILE A 3 -5.76 17.44 -14.70
CA ILE A 3 -5.50 16.04 -14.33
C ILE A 3 -6.70 15.33 -13.70
N ASN A 4 -7.81 16.05 -13.44
CA ASN A 4 -9.05 15.47 -12.94
C ASN A 4 -10.27 16.38 -13.19
N LYS A 5 -11.47 15.80 -13.04
CA LYS A 5 -12.76 16.49 -13.18
C LYS A 5 -12.93 17.70 -12.25
N LEU A 6 -12.43 17.64 -11.01
CA LEU A 6 -12.57 18.74 -10.05
C LEU A 6 -11.84 20.00 -10.52
N GLN A 7 -10.65 19.85 -11.08
CA GLN A 7 -9.90 20.96 -11.69
C GLN A 7 -10.59 21.47 -12.95
N SER A 8 -11.17 20.57 -13.75
CA SER A 8 -11.97 20.95 -14.91
C SER A 8 -13.20 21.76 -14.52
N ALA A 9 -13.99 21.30 -13.54
CA ALA A 9 -15.13 22.02 -12.99
C ALA A 9 -14.70 23.38 -12.40
N THR A 10 -13.58 23.42 -11.66
CA THR A 10 -13.04 24.68 -11.14
C THR A 10 -12.71 25.66 -12.27
N LEU A 11 -12.07 25.22 -13.35
CA LEU A 11 -11.76 26.10 -14.49
C LEU A 11 -13.01 26.59 -15.21
N ILE A 12 -14.02 25.74 -15.38
CA ILE A 12 -15.27 26.09 -16.04
C ILE A 12 -16.11 27.01 -15.14
N ASP A 13 -16.45 26.53 -13.95
CA ASP A 13 -17.45 27.15 -13.08
C ASP A 13 -16.90 28.38 -12.36
N ARG A 14 -15.64 28.34 -11.91
CA ARG A 14 -15.03 29.43 -11.14
C ARG A 14 -14.28 30.43 -12.02
N TYR A 15 -13.61 29.95 -13.06
CA TYR A 15 -12.75 30.79 -13.91
C TYR A 15 -13.36 31.07 -15.30
N GLY A 16 -14.55 30.54 -15.60
CA GLY A 16 -15.29 30.84 -16.83
C GLY A 16 -14.65 30.27 -18.11
N PHE A 17 -13.82 29.23 -17.99
CA PHE A 17 -13.26 28.58 -19.17
C PHE A 17 -14.38 27.85 -19.94
N PRO A 18 -14.44 28.00 -21.28
CA PRO A 18 -15.38 27.24 -22.09
C PRO A 18 -15.14 25.73 -21.93
N GLU A 19 -16.21 24.96 -21.75
CA GLU A 19 -16.15 23.50 -21.53
C GLU A 19 -15.41 22.78 -22.66
N ASP A 20 -15.62 23.22 -23.91
CA ASP A 20 -14.95 22.73 -25.12
C ASP A 20 -13.45 23.06 -25.19
N LYS A 21 -12.93 23.86 -24.24
CA LYS A 21 -11.51 24.22 -24.12
C LYS A 21 -10.84 23.62 -22.89
N VAL A 22 -11.56 22.82 -22.11
CA VAL A 22 -11.05 22.15 -20.93
C VAL A 22 -10.86 20.66 -21.21
N PHE A 23 -9.62 20.20 -21.09
CA PHE A 23 -9.21 18.82 -21.36
C PHE A 23 -8.65 18.15 -20.12
N GLU A 24 -9.14 16.96 -19.84
CA GLU A 24 -8.66 16.10 -18.76
C GLU A 24 -7.70 15.03 -19.31
N LEU A 25 -6.51 14.98 -18.72
CA LEU A 25 -5.55 13.90 -18.88
C LEU A 25 -5.67 12.95 -17.69
N SER A 26 -6.09 11.73 -17.98
CA SER A 26 -6.21 10.68 -16.98
C SER A 26 -4.85 10.31 -16.40
N THR A 27 -4.87 9.79 -15.17
CA THR A 27 -3.68 9.19 -14.54
C THR A 27 -3.28 7.92 -15.28
N SER A 28 -1.99 7.61 -15.31
CA SER A 28 -1.46 6.34 -15.84
C SER A 28 -0.40 5.76 -14.91
N VAL A 29 -0.23 4.44 -14.96
CA VAL A 29 0.88 3.72 -14.32
C VAL A 29 1.86 3.20 -15.37
N SER A 30 3.09 2.91 -14.95
CA SER A 30 4.09 2.27 -15.82
C SER A 30 3.62 0.87 -16.22
N ASP A 31 3.87 0.47 -17.47
CA ASP A 31 3.53 -0.88 -17.95
C ASP A 31 4.30 -1.96 -17.16
N LYS A 32 5.43 -1.59 -16.52
CA LYS A 32 6.16 -2.45 -15.58
C LYS A 32 5.29 -3.04 -14.48
N PHE A 33 4.27 -2.31 -13.99
CA PHE A 33 3.36 -2.83 -12.97
C PHE A 33 2.53 -4.03 -13.47
N ILE A 34 2.26 -4.08 -14.78
CA ILE A 34 1.35 -5.04 -15.42
C ILE A 34 2.10 -6.30 -15.88
N GLU A 35 3.44 -6.29 -15.83
CA GLU A 35 4.27 -7.46 -16.16
C GLU A 35 3.97 -8.62 -15.21
N GLU A 36 3.97 -9.82 -15.77
CA GLU A 36 3.88 -11.06 -15.00
C GLU A 36 5.15 -11.24 -14.16
N TYR A 37 4.98 -11.80 -12.97
CA TYR A 37 6.08 -12.10 -12.05
C TYR A 37 5.76 -13.39 -11.31
N GLY A 38 6.81 -14.15 -10.99
CA GLY A 38 6.73 -15.34 -10.16
C GLY A 38 7.13 -15.08 -8.71
N TRP A 39 7.10 -16.15 -7.93
CA TRP A 39 7.51 -16.14 -6.53
C TRP A 39 9.02 -15.87 -6.34
N GLU A 40 9.86 -16.24 -7.31
CA GLU A 40 11.31 -15.96 -7.24
C GLU A 40 11.61 -14.47 -7.34
N GLU A 41 10.86 -13.72 -8.15
CA GLU A 41 10.94 -12.26 -8.23
C GLU A 41 10.45 -11.61 -6.93
N VAL A 42 9.39 -12.16 -6.31
CA VAL A 42 8.92 -11.70 -4.99
C VAL A 42 9.98 -11.94 -3.92
N LYS A 43 10.57 -13.13 -3.85
CA LYS A 43 11.69 -13.44 -2.95
C LYS A 43 12.86 -12.50 -3.16
N SER A 44 13.27 -12.27 -4.41
CA SER A 44 14.34 -11.33 -4.75
C SER A 44 14.04 -9.90 -4.27
N ALA A 45 12.81 -9.43 -4.45
CA ALA A 45 12.38 -8.12 -3.97
C ALA A 45 12.38 -8.04 -2.44
N ARG A 46 11.82 -9.04 -1.75
CA ARG A 46 11.80 -9.11 -0.29
C ARG A 46 13.21 -9.22 0.31
N SER A 47 14.11 -9.98 -0.32
CA SER A 47 15.53 -10.09 0.07
C SER A 47 16.24 -8.74 -0.03
N ARG A 48 16.06 -8.01 -1.15
CA ARG A 48 16.60 -6.65 -1.30
C ARG A 48 16.01 -5.67 -0.29
N MET A 49 14.70 -5.74 -0.02
CA MET A 49 14.07 -4.91 1.01
C MET A 49 14.57 -5.24 2.41
N ALA A 50 14.87 -6.51 2.71
CA ALA A 50 15.46 -6.89 3.98
C ALA A 50 16.82 -6.24 4.19
N HIS A 51 17.68 -6.21 3.17
CA HIS A 51 18.94 -5.46 3.20
C HIS A 51 18.76 -3.97 3.51
N ILE A 52 17.67 -3.35 3.03
CA ILE A 52 17.35 -1.96 3.36
C ILE A 52 16.92 -1.86 4.83
N LEU A 53 15.98 -2.71 5.25
CA LEU A 53 15.35 -2.68 6.57
C LEU A 53 16.25 -3.12 7.73
N SER A 54 17.30 -3.91 7.45
CA SER A 54 18.22 -4.50 8.44
C SER A 54 19.60 -3.84 8.48
N GLY A 55 19.83 -2.79 7.68
CA GLY A 55 21.15 -2.16 7.59
C GLY A 55 22.19 -3.01 6.85
N GLY A 56 21.76 -3.87 5.93
CA GLY A 56 22.62 -4.62 5.02
C GLY A 56 22.66 -6.13 5.24
N GLU A 57 21.81 -6.69 6.10
CA GLU A 57 21.69 -8.12 6.37
C GLU A 57 20.49 -8.76 5.64
N ALA A 58 20.57 -10.06 5.38
CA ALA A 58 19.49 -10.80 4.71
C ALA A 58 18.34 -11.14 5.66
N ILE A 59 18.63 -11.41 6.93
CA ILE A 59 17.64 -11.64 7.99
C ILE A 59 17.43 -10.33 8.73
N ILE A 60 16.16 -10.00 8.98
CA ILE A 60 15.80 -8.78 9.70
C ILE A 60 15.77 -9.10 11.20
N HIS A 61 16.52 -8.34 12.00
CA HIS A 61 16.45 -8.38 13.45
C HIS A 61 15.75 -7.11 13.96
N PRO A 62 14.48 -7.20 14.39
CA PRO A 62 13.72 -6.03 14.82
C PRO A 62 14.30 -5.40 16.08
N ILE A 63 14.18 -4.07 16.16
CA ILE A 63 14.49 -3.28 17.35
C ILE A 63 13.26 -3.33 18.28
N PRO A 64 13.42 -3.51 19.61
CA PRO A 64 12.31 -3.41 20.54
C PRO A 64 11.62 -2.05 20.44
N ILE A 65 10.28 -2.04 20.39
CA ILE A 65 9.48 -0.81 20.27
C ILE A 65 9.81 0.21 21.38
N GLU A 66 10.02 -0.24 22.62
CA GLU A 66 10.38 0.64 23.74
C GLU A 66 11.71 1.35 23.50
N GLN A 67 12.69 0.66 22.91
CA GLN A 67 13.96 1.28 22.54
C GLN A 67 13.74 2.35 21.47
N HIS A 68 12.91 2.07 20.46
CA HIS A 68 12.62 3.05 19.42
C HIS A 68 11.92 4.30 19.96
N GLN A 69 10.95 4.15 20.86
CA GLN A 69 10.26 5.27 21.50
C GLN A 69 11.23 6.15 22.30
N ASN A 70 12.19 5.55 23.02
CA ASN A 70 13.23 6.30 23.75
C ASN A 70 14.18 7.07 22.83
N GLU A 71 14.32 6.65 21.56
CA GLU A 71 15.19 7.28 20.56
C GLU A 71 14.41 8.08 19.50
N LEU A 72 13.10 8.29 19.69
CA LEU A 72 12.20 8.79 18.66
C LEU A 72 12.64 10.15 18.11
N ASP A 73 12.91 11.14 18.99
CA ASP A 73 13.35 12.48 18.57
C ASP A 73 14.64 12.45 17.74
N LYS A 74 15.57 11.57 18.11
CA LYS A 74 16.82 11.37 17.38
C LYS A 74 16.55 10.76 16.01
N TRP A 75 15.67 9.76 15.94
CA TRP A 75 15.28 9.14 14.68
C TRP A 75 14.52 10.11 13.77
N MET A 76 13.61 10.92 14.32
CA MET A 76 12.88 11.95 13.56
C MET A 76 13.80 13.00 12.93
N THR A 77 14.97 13.24 13.52
CA THR A 77 15.99 14.14 12.96
C THR A 77 16.73 13.51 11.77
N ASN A 78 16.93 12.20 11.78
CA ASN A 78 17.64 11.45 10.74
C ASN A 78 17.01 10.05 10.58
N GLN A 79 15.89 10.00 9.86
CA GLN A 79 15.13 8.77 9.71
C GLN A 79 15.91 7.77 8.88
N THR A 80 16.13 6.60 9.46
CA THR A 80 16.75 5.44 8.80
C THR A 80 15.75 4.30 8.73
N PRO A 81 15.83 3.43 7.71
CA PRO A 81 15.06 2.21 7.68
C PRO A 81 15.22 1.38 8.96
N ARG A 82 14.14 0.73 9.41
CA ARG A 82 14.15 -0.19 10.57
C ARG A 82 12.87 -1.01 10.64
N VAL A 83 12.94 -2.10 11.39
CA VAL A 83 11.77 -2.92 11.78
C VAL A 83 11.67 -2.96 13.29
N LEU A 84 10.46 -2.89 13.81
CA LEU A 84 10.14 -2.90 15.23
C LEU A 84 9.48 -4.21 15.62
N GLY A 85 9.84 -4.71 16.79
CA GLY A 85 9.24 -5.90 17.42
C GLY A 85 8.88 -5.63 18.89
N GLY A 86 8.12 -6.54 19.50
CA GLY A 86 7.72 -6.39 20.90
C GLY A 86 8.87 -6.54 21.89
N ARG A 87 9.92 -7.31 21.57
CA ARG A 87 11.04 -7.64 22.46
C ARG A 87 12.33 -7.97 21.69
N PRO A 88 13.50 -8.00 22.34
CA PRO A 88 14.76 -8.32 21.67
C PRO A 88 14.86 -9.80 21.30
N GLY A 89 15.74 -10.12 20.34
CA GLY A 89 16.04 -11.50 19.92
C GLY A 89 15.06 -12.07 18.89
N LEU A 90 14.13 -11.27 18.38
CA LEU A 90 13.23 -11.67 17.30
C LEU A 90 13.93 -11.62 15.93
N SER A 91 13.33 -12.30 14.96
CA SER A 91 13.78 -12.30 13.58
C SER A 91 12.61 -12.38 12.62
N VAL A 92 12.73 -11.73 11.46
CA VAL A 92 11.82 -11.91 10.33
C VAL A 92 12.60 -12.55 9.20
N ASP A 93 12.07 -13.65 8.67
CA ASP A 93 12.55 -14.21 7.41
C ASP A 93 11.77 -13.58 6.26
N PRO A 94 12.36 -12.64 5.49
CA PRO A 94 11.68 -11.97 4.40
C PRO A 94 11.32 -12.92 3.25
N GLU A 95 12.01 -14.04 3.09
CA GLU A 95 11.81 -14.98 1.96
C GLU A 95 10.81 -16.09 2.29
N SER A 96 10.29 -16.12 3.52
CA SER A 96 9.32 -17.11 3.97
C SER A 96 7.97 -16.98 3.24
N GLU A 97 7.42 -18.12 2.85
CA GLU A 97 6.04 -18.25 2.34
C GLU A 97 5.01 -18.02 3.45
N ASP A 98 5.40 -18.25 4.71
CA ASP A 98 4.59 -17.99 5.91
C ASP A 98 4.65 -16.52 6.37
N LEU A 99 5.17 -15.59 5.54
CA LEU A 99 5.18 -14.16 5.85
C LEU A 99 4.01 -13.44 5.16
N ILE A 100 3.04 -13.02 5.98
CA ILE A 100 2.00 -12.07 5.60
C ILE A 100 2.62 -10.67 5.57
N TYR A 101 2.63 -10.07 4.38
CA TYR A 101 3.27 -8.77 4.15
C TYR A 101 2.21 -7.73 3.81
N LEU A 102 1.85 -6.88 4.77
CA LEU A 102 0.89 -5.81 4.59
C LEU A 102 1.62 -4.52 4.23
N LEU A 103 1.27 -3.92 3.09
CA LEU A 103 1.93 -2.73 2.59
C LEU A 103 1.05 -1.49 2.77
N GLN A 104 1.63 -0.43 3.33
CA GLN A 104 1.06 0.90 3.46
C GLN A 104 1.98 1.89 2.71
N PRO A 105 1.77 2.11 1.40
CA PRO A 105 2.74 2.77 0.52
C PRO A 105 2.63 4.30 0.57
N THR A 106 2.59 4.90 1.77
CA THR A 106 2.38 6.34 1.94
C THR A 106 3.28 6.97 3.00
N ARG A 107 3.41 8.31 2.95
CA ARG A 107 4.02 9.10 4.03
C ARG A 107 3.12 9.10 5.26
N ILE A 108 3.74 9.12 6.43
CA ILE A 108 3.05 9.13 7.72
C ILE A 108 2.52 10.52 8.00
N ILE A 109 1.21 10.70 7.86
CA ILE A 109 0.46 11.94 8.10
C ILE A 109 -0.98 11.59 8.54
N ALA A 110 -1.62 12.44 9.35
CA ALA A 110 -2.92 12.18 9.98
C ALA A 110 -3.98 11.58 9.05
N ARG A 111 -4.21 12.20 7.88
CA ARG A 111 -5.27 11.80 6.92
C ARG A 111 -5.09 10.42 6.30
N LYS A 112 -3.94 9.75 6.52
CA LYS A 112 -3.70 8.37 6.07
C LYS A 112 -4.22 7.33 7.04
N ARG A 113 -4.48 7.71 8.30
CA ARG A 113 -5.08 6.86 9.33
C ARG A 113 -4.38 5.51 9.52
N MET A 114 -3.05 5.52 9.53
CA MET A 114 -2.24 4.30 9.57
C MET A 114 -2.43 3.51 10.89
N GLU A 115 -2.86 4.16 11.96
CA GLU A 115 -3.27 3.50 13.21
C GLU A 115 -4.40 2.47 12.98
N ARG A 116 -5.29 2.73 12.00
CA ARG A 116 -6.39 1.83 11.65
C ARG A 116 -5.90 0.50 11.09
N ASP A 117 -4.73 0.47 10.44
CA ASP A 117 -4.12 -0.77 9.95
C ASP A 117 -3.79 -1.71 11.13
N LEU A 118 -3.31 -1.14 12.22
CA LEU A 118 -2.95 -1.89 13.44
C LEU A 118 -4.19 -2.30 14.22
N GLU A 119 -5.23 -1.46 14.28
CA GLU A 119 -6.53 -1.83 14.83
C GLU A 119 -7.18 -2.99 14.04
N LEU A 120 -7.01 -3.03 12.71
CA LEU A 120 -7.46 -4.15 11.88
C LEU A 120 -6.72 -5.44 12.26
N ILE A 121 -5.39 -5.38 12.36
CA ILE A 121 -4.58 -6.54 12.74
C ILE A 121 -4.97 -7.02 14.15
N GLU A 122 -5.18 -6.10 15.09
CA GLU A 122 -5.67 -6.40 16.43
C GLU A 122 -7.02 -7.14 16.36
N ALA A 123 -7.99 -6.58 15.63
CA ALA A 123 -9.32 -7.20 15.50
C ALA A 123 -9.27 -8.61 14.87
N LEU A 124 -8.42 -8.83 13.87
CA LEU A 124 -8.20 -10.16 13.26
C LEU A 124 -7.61 -11.17 14.26
N LEU A 125 -6.79 -10.73 15.20
CA LEU A 125 -6.13 -11.58 16.19
C LEU A 125 -6.98 -11.83 17.46
N HIS A 126 -8.15 -11.21 17.58
CA HIS A 126 -9.08 -11.41 18.71
C HIS A 126 -10.26 -12.34 18.41
N ASP A 127 -10.66 -12.52 17.15
CA ASP A 127 -11.78 -13.41 16.79
C ASP A 127 -11.58 -14.06 15.41
N GLY A 128 -12.02 -15.31 15.29
CA GLY A 128 -12.21 -16.01 14.03
C GLY A 128 -11.01 -16.79 13.51
N ALA A 129 -11.14 -17.21 12.25
CA ALA A 129 -10.21 -18.13 11.59
C ALA A 129 -8.77 -17.58 11.52
N PHE A 130 -8.59 -16.26 11.48
CA PHE A 130 -7.27 -15.66 11.44
C PHE A 130 -6.47 -15.93 12.71
N ARG A 131 -7.11 -15.78 13.88
CA ARG A 131 -6.49 -16.08 15.17
C ARG A 131 -6.15 -17.57 15.29
N GLU A 132 -7.07 -18.45 14.93
CA GLU A 132 -6.88 -19.90 14.98
C GLU A 132 -5.68 -20.33 14.13
N GLU A 133 -5.63 -19.89 12.87
CA GLU A 133 -4.51 -20.19 11.97
C GLU A 133 -3.18 -19.62 12.49
N PHE A 134 -3.18 -18.38 13.00
CA PHE A 134 -1.96 -17.77 13.55
C PHE A 134 -1.45 -18.51 14.80
N GLU A 135 -2.33 -19.13 15.60
CA GLU A 135 -1.94 -19.94 16.76
C GLU A 135 -1.46 -21.35 16.39
N GLU A 136 -2.11 -21.99 15.41
CA GLU A 136 -1.77 -23.33 14.95
C GLU A 136 -0.49 -23.33 14.13
N ASN A 137 -0.36 -22.37 13.20
CA ASN A 137 0.83 -22.18 12.38
C ASN A 137 1.84 -21.27 13.11
N ARG A 138 2.80 -21.92 13.78
CA ARG A 138 3.86 -21.24 14.57
C ARG A 138 4.92 -20.55 13.71
N THR A 139 5.00 -20.82 12.41
CA THR A 139 5.93 -20.16 11.49
C THR A 139 5.34 -18.93 10.84
N LEU A 140 4.00 -18.74 10.91
CA LEU A 140 3.31 -17.57 10.37
C LEU A 140 3.81 -16.28 11.02
N GLN A 141 4.24 -15.32 10.21
CA GLN A 141 4.68 -13.99 10.63
C GLN A 141 3.84 -12.92 9.92
N LEU A 142 3.70 -11.75 10.53
CA LEU A 142 3.04 -10.60 9.94
C LEU A 142 3.90 -9.35 10.05
N VAL A 143 4.13 -8.68 8.92
CA VAL A 143 4.77 -7.37 8.86
C VAL A 143 3.76 -6.35 8.31
N LEU A 144 3.54 -5.26 9.03
CA LEU A 144 3.00 -4.03 8.47
C LEU A 144 4.16 -3.13 8.03
N HIS A 145 4.30 -2.91 6.72
CA HIS A 145 5.36 -2.09 6.14
C HIS A 145 4.83 -0.74 5.66
N ILE A 146 5.24 0.33 6.34
CA ILE A 146 4.98 1.70 5.95
C ILE A 146 6.20 2.22 5.17
N THR A 147 6.00 2.57 3.90
CA THR A 147 7.15 2.85 3.03
C THR A 147 7.63 4.29 3.13
N GLY A 148 6.75 5.26 3.35
CA GLY A 148 7.09 6.67 3.26
C GLY A 148 7.74 7.25 4.53
N PRO A 149 8.51 8.35 4.40
CA PRO A 149 9.01 9.08 5.54
C PRO A 149 7.90 9.78 6.33
N THR A 150 8.20 10.15 7.58
CA THR A 150 7.37 11.01 8.42
C THR A 150 7.86 12.45 8.33
N PRO A 151 7.12 13.42 7.80
CA PRO A 151 7.52 14.82 7.91
C PRO A 151 7.60 15.25 9.39
N LYS A 152 8.48 16.19 9.73
CA LYS A 152 8.74 16.55 11.14
C LYS A 152 7.49 17.09 11.84
N GLU A 153 6.66 17.82 11.11
CA GLU A 153 5.38 18.36 11.54
C GLU A 153 4.31 17.28 11.82
N HIS A 154 4.56 16.03 11.42
CA HIS A 154 3.67 14.88 11.59
C HIS A 154 4.22 13.86 12.60
N GLN A 155 5.11 14.27 13.52
CA GLN A 155 5.61 13.41 14.59
C GLN A 155 4.46 12.83 15.44
N GLU A 156 3.47 13.65 15.79
CA GLU A 156 2.30 13.20 16.57
C GLU A 156 1.50 12.10 15.85
N ASP A 157 1.48 12.11 14.52
CA ASP A 157 0.78 11.09 13.74
C ASP A 157 1.56 9.77 13.74
N LEU A 158 2.89 9.82 13.69
CA LEU A 158 3.72 8.63 13.91
C LEU A 158 3.55 8.09 15.33
N GLU A 159 3.50 8.94 16.35
CA GLU A 159 3.30 8.53 17.74
C GLU A 159 2.00 7.75 17.93
N LYS A 160 0.90 8.15 17.26
CA LYS A 160 -0.36 7.38 17.24
C LYS A 160 -0.19 5.99 16.63
N VAL A 161 0.57 5.86 15.54
CA VAL A 161 0.88 4.56 14.92
C VAL A 161 1.68 3.69 15.88
N LEU A 162 2.70 4.25 16.53
CA LEU A 162 3.51 3.52 17.51
C LEU A 162 2.68 3.11 18.74
N GLU A 163 1.77 3.95 19.21
CA GLU A 163 0.85 3.64 20.31
C GLU A 163 -0.11 2.51 19.92
N ALA A 164 -0.72 2.57 18.73
CA ALA A 164 -1.55 1.49 18.22
C ALA A 164 -0.79 0.16 18.12
N TYR A 165 0.50 0.21 17.76
CA TYR A 165 1.34 -0.99 17.69
C TYR A 165 1.62 -1.56 19.09
N VAL A 166 1.91 -0.69 20.06
CA VAL A 166 2.07 -1.07 21.47
C VAL A 166 0.79 -1.70 22.03
N ASN A 167 -0.37 -1.15 21.69
CA ASN A 167 -1.66 -1.70 22.11
C ASN A 167 -1.89 -3.09 21.51
N LEU A 168 -1.66 -3.24 20.20
CA LEU A 168 -1.72 -4.52 19.50
C LEU A 168 -0.87 -5.59 20.18
N ILE A 169 0.44 -5.36 20.38
CA ILE A 169 1.33 -6.39 20.95
C ILE A 169 0.97 -6.73 22.41
N ARG A 170 0.42 -5.77 23.18
CA ARG A 170 -0.01 -6.00 24.57
C ARG A 170 -1.36 -6.70 24.67
N SER A 171 -2.18 -6.63 23.63
CA SER A 171 -3.51 -7.24 23.59
C SER A 171 -3.48 -8.75 23.33
N VAL A 172 -2.35 -9.29 22.87
CA VAL A 172 -2.18 -10.70 22.49
C VAL A 172 -1.09 -11.40 23.32
N PRO A 173 -1.09 -12.74 23.43
CA PRO A 173 -0.01 -13.47 24.11
C PRO A 173 1.35 -13.30 23.41
N ASP A 174 2.44 -13.39 24.18
CA ASP A 174 3.83 -13.31 23.67
C ASP A 174 4.09 -14.18 22.43
N SER A 175 3.54 -15.40 22.40
CA SER A 175 3.71 -16.33 21.27
C SER A 175 3.14 -15.83 19.94
N ILE A 176 2.28 -14.81 19.99
CA ILE A 176 1.74 -14.11 18.82
C ILE A 176 2.47 -12.79 18.63
N ALA A 177 2.60 -11.98 19.69
CA ALA A 177 3.28 -10.69 19.65
C ALA A 177 4.70 -10.78 19.06
N ASP A 178 5.42 -11.87 19.33
CA ASP A 178 6.77 -12.14 18.81
C ASP A 178 6.86 -12.32 17.29
N ARG A 179 5.72 -12.47 16.62
CA ARG A 179 5.61 -12.69 15.17
C ARG A 179 4.88 -11.55 14.46
N LEU A 180 4.63 -10.44 15.16
CA LEU A 180 4.07 -9.21 14.62
C LEU A 180 5.17 -8.15 14.54
N PHE A 181 5.24 -7.46 13.40
CA PHE A 181 6.30 -6.50 13.13
C PHE A 181 5.78 -5.25 12.44
N LEU A 182 6.40 -4.11 12.76
CA LEU A 182 6.15 -2.83 12.11
C LEU A 182 7.42 -2.33 11.43
N ALA A 183 7.40 -2.18 10.11
CA ALA A 183 8.56 -1.82 9.30
C ALA A 183 8.43 -0.41 8.72
N PHE A 184 9.53 0.32 8.70
CA PHE A 184 9.67 1.64 8.08
C PHE A 184 10.85 1.62 7.11
N SER A 185 10.62 1.82 5.80
CA SER A 185 11.71 1.98 4.82
C SER A 185 12.05 3.43 4.51
N VAL A 186 11.23 4.40 4.93
CA VAL A 186 11.54 5.84 4.84
C VAL A 186 11.80 6.32 3.40
N GLY A 187 11.22 5.64 2.41
CA GLY A 187 11.39 5.93 0.99
C GLY A 187 12.70 5.41 0.40
N ASN A 188 13.44 4.58 1.13
CA ASN A 188 14.66 3.97 0.61
C ASN A 188 14.33 2.81 -0.35
N GLU A 189 14.96 2.86 -1.51
CA GLU A 189 14.87 1.85 -2.58
C GLU A 189 16.22 1.15 -2.81
N GLU A 190 17.27 1.59 -2.12
CA GLU A 190 18.62 1.06 -2.25
C GLU A 190 19.36 1.04 -0.90
N HIS A 191 20.40 0.22 -0.84
CA HIS A 191 21.29 0.14 0.31
C HIS A 191 22.74 -0.08 -0.16
N PRO A 192 23.78 0.47 0.52
CA PRO A 192 25.18 0.26 0.13
C PRO A 192 25.64 -1.21 0.01
N SER A 193 24.94 -2.15 0.67
CA SER A 193 25.21 -3.59 0.52
C SER A 193 24.91 -4.12 -0.89
N PHE A 194 24.05 -3.44 -1.66
CA PHE A 194 23.61 -3.90 -2.98
C PHE A 194 24.78 -4.05 -3.95
N LEU A 195 25.71 -3.09 -3.96
CA LEU A 195 26.91 -3.14 -4.81
C LEU A 195 27.72 -4.42 -4.60
N LYS A 196 27.90 -4.83 -3.34
CA LYS A 196 28.67 -6.04 -3.00
C LYS A 196 27.93 -7.32 -3.39
N LYS A 197 26.60 -7.27 -3.45
CA LYS A 197 25.73 -8.40 -3.79
C LYS A 197 25.30 -8.43 -5.26
N GLY A 198 25.64 -7.41 -6.03
CA GLY A 198 25.18 -7.27 -7.41
C GLY A 198 23.67 -7.01 -7.53
N PHE A 199 23.06 -6.42 -6.49
CA PHE A 199 21.64 -6.07 -6.51
C PHE A 199 21.42 -4.72 -7.20
N GLU A 200 20.30 -4.63 -7.92
CA GLU A 200 19.76 -3.37 -8.44
C GLU A 200 18.84 -2.73 -7.40
N SER A 201 18.68 -1.40 -7.49
CA SER A 201 17.72 -0.66 -6.67
C SER A 201 16.30 -1.19 -6.91
N LEU A 202 15.48 -1.20 -5.87
CA LEU A 202 14.10 -1.62 -5.95
C LEU A 202 13.29 -0.59 -6.73
N CYS A 203 12.46 -1.07 -7.66
CA CYS A 203 11.45 -0.25 -8.29
C CYS A 203 10.12 -0.33 -7.53
N ILE A 204 9.25 0.67 -7.70
CA ILE A 204 7.99 0.77 -6.96
C ILE A 204 7.06 -0.44 -7.20
N GLU A 205 7.00 -0.96 -8.43
CA GLU A 205 6.22 -2.17 -8.74
C GLU A 205 6.71 -3.38 -7.94
N GLU A 206 8.02 -3.51 -7.73
CA GLU A 206 8.61 -4.59 -6.94
C GLU A 206 8.21 -4.46 -5.47
N ILE A 207 8.15 -3.23 -4.95
CA ILE A 207 7.68 -2.94 -3.58
C ILE A 207 6.22 -3.38 -3.41
N TYR A 208 5.34 -3.07 -4.37
CA TYR A 208 3.96 -3.56 -4.33
C TYR A 208 3.89 -5.08 -4.37
N ARG A 209 4.66 -5.72 -5.26
CA ARG A 209 4.66 -7.18 -5.46
C ARG A 209 5.12 -7.99 -4.24
N MET A 210 5.83 -7.37 -3.28
CA MET A 210 6.17 -8.02 -2.02
C MET A 210 4.93 -8.31 -1.15
N ALA A 211 3.87 -7.54 -1.33
CA ALA A 211 2.73 -7.51 -0.43
C ALA A 211 1.76 -8.66 -0.65
N THR A 212 1.27 -9.23 0.44
CA THR A 212 0.06 -10.07 0.47
C THR A 212 -1.17 -9.21 0.21
N ALA A 213 -1.23 -8.02 0.81
CA ALA A 213 -2.28 -7.03 0.58
C ALA A 213 -1.78 -5.61 0.82
N VAL A 214 -2.40 -4.64 0.13
CA VAL A 214 -2.22 -3.21 0.39
C VAL A 214 -3.32 -2.73 1.32
N LEU A 215 -2.94 -2.05 2.41
CA LEU A 215 -3.86 -1.37 3.30
C LEU A 215 -3.87 0.13 2.99
N PHE A 216 -5.06 0.70 2.88
CA PHE A 216 -5.23 2.08 2.46
C PHE A 216 -6.45 2.76 3.12
N PRO A 217 -6.44 2.95 4.45
CA PRO A 217 -7.55 3.54 5.22
C PRO A 217 -7.66 5.07 5.10
N SER A 218 -7.02 5.67 4.08
CA SER A 218 -6.95 7.12 3.89
C SER A 218 -8.31 7.82 3.84
N GLU A 219 -8.40 9.00 4.45
CA GLU A 219 -9.57 9.90 4.35
C GLU A 219 -9.51 10.81 3.14
N ILE A 220 -8.31 11.25 2.73
CA ILE A 220 -8.14 12.25 1.67
C ILE A 220 -7.02 11.85 0.72
N GLU A 221 -7.35 11.76 -0.57
CA GLU A 221 -6.41 11.46 -1.65
C GLU A 221 -6.56 12.38 -2.85
N GLY A 222 -5.43 12.66 -3.49
CA GLY A 222 -5.42 13.54 -4.68
C GLY A 222 -5.72 12.80 -5.98
N ARG A 223 -5.28 11.54 -6.11
CA ARG A 223 -5.31 10.80 -7.39
C ARG A 223 -5.74 9.34 -7.28
N GLY A 224 -5.70 8.73 -6.08
CA GLY A 224 -5.99 7.31 -5.90
C GLY A 224 -4.97 6.35 -6.53
N LEU A 225 -3.72 6.80 -6.71
CA LEU A 225 -2.65 5.99 -7.32
C LEU A 225 -2.47 4.62 -6.65
N PRO A 226 -2.49 4.48 -5.31
CA PRO A 226 -2.31 3.17 -4.68
C PRO A 226 -3.36 2.13 -5.07
N ILE A 227 -4.60 2.53 -5.36
CA ILE A 227 -5.63 1.61 -5.89
C ILE A 227 -5.23 1.10 -7.27
N ILE A 228 -4.75 1.98 -8.14
CA ILE A 228 -4.35 1.65 -9.52
C ILE A 228 -3.08 0.80 -9.49
N GLU A 229 -2.07 1.19 -8.72
CA GLU A 229 -0.77 0.52 -8.58
C GLU A 229 -0.92 -0.89 -8.00
N SER A 230 -1.69 -1.05 -6.90
CA SER A 230 -1.99 -2.36 -6.33
C SER A 230 -2.73 -3.26 -7.33
N SER A 231 -3.74 -2.70 -8.01
CA SER A 231 -4.52 -3.42 -9.01
C SER A 231 -3.68 -3.84 -10.22
N ALA A 232 -2.75 -2.99 -10.65
CA ALA A 232 -1.83 -3.26 -11.74
C ALA A 232 -0.82 -4.36 -11.36
N SER A 233 -0.26 -4.29 -10.15
CA SER A 233 0.60 -5.33 -9.60
C SER A 233 -0.15 -6.63 -9.32
N GLY A 234 -1.49 -6.67 -9.43
CA GLY A 234 -2.30 -7.83 -9.04
C GLY A 234 -2.13 -8.19 -7.57
N VAL A 235 -2.12 -7.17 -6.73
CA VAL A 235 -2.13 -7.29 -5.27
C VAL A 235 -3.49 -6.78 -4.78
N PRO A 236 -4.17 -7.53 -3.89
CA PRO A 236 -5.45 -7.08 -3.36
C PRO A 236 -5.28 -5.80 -2.53
N ILE A 237 -6.25 -4.91 -2.62
CA ILE A 237 -6.29 -3.68 -1.83
C ILE A 237 -7.53 -3.63 -0.94
N ILE A 238 -7.30 -3.22 0.32
CA ILE A 238 -8.30 -2.93 1.33
C ILE A 238 -8.27 -1.41 1.57
N CYS A 239 -9.23 -0.68 1.00
CA CYS A 239 -9.18 0.79 0.97
C CYS A 239 -10.46 1.46 1.45
N SER A 240 -10.32 2.62 2.09
CA SER A 240 -11.44 3.49 2.46
C SER A 240 -11.99 4.22 1.24
N ARG A 241 -13.26 4.64 1.34
CA ARG A 241 -13.81 5.65 0.43
C ARG A 241 -13.31 7.02 0.85
N TYR A 242 -12.24 7.48 0.22
CA TYR A 242 -11.64 8.78 0.53
C TYR A 242 -12.36 9.94 -0.17
N SER A 243 -12.17 11.14 0.37
CA SER A 243 -12.49 12.43 -0.25
C SER A 243 -11.36 12.93 -1.16
N PRO A 244 -11.66 13.63 -2.27
CA PRO A 244 -13.00 13.84 -2.83
C PRO A 244 -13.59 12.54 -3.39
N GLU A 245 -14.88 12.29 -3.15
CA GLU A 245 -15.55 11.05 -3.57
C GLU A 245 -15.53 10.87 -5.08
N GLU A 246 -15.52 11.95 -5.87
CA GLU A 246 -15.46 11.88 -7.32
C GLU A 246 -14.13 11.29 -7.79
N VAL A 247 -13.03 11.55 -7.08
CA VAL A 247 -11.72 10.95 -7.39
C VAL A 247 -11.79 9.45 -7.12
N PHE A 248 -12.37 9.03 -6.00
CA PHE A 248 -12.57 7.61 -5.68
C PHE A 248 -13.43 6.93 -6.74
N ALA A 249 -14.62 7.49 -7.04
CA ALA A 249 -15.57 6.98 -8.02
C ALA A 249 -14.95 6.82 -9.41
N VAL A 250 -14.18 7.82 -9.86
CA VAL A 250 -13.44 7.76 -11.13
C VAL A 250 -12.41 6.65 -11.11
N VAL A 251 -11.63 6.51 -10.04
CA VAL A 251 -10.58 5.47 -9.97
C VAL A 251 -11.20 4.07 -10.02
N VAL A 252 -12.17 3.78 -9.15
CA VAL A 252 -12.78 2.45 -9.09
C VAL A 252 -13.74 2.17 -10.26
N GLY A 253 -14.15 3.20 -11.00
CA GLY A 253 -14.97 3.06 -12.21
C GLY A 253 -16.47 3.06 -11.97
N GLU A 254 -16.95 3.73 -10.91
CA GLU A 254 -18.39 3.81 -10.63
C GLU A 254 -19.16 4.38 -11.83
N GLY A 255 -20.26 3.72 -12.19
CA GLY A 255 -21.07 4.06 -13.36
C GLY A 255 -20.53 3.50 -14.70
N LEU A 256 -19.37 2.84 -14.72
CA LEU A 256 -18.92 2.06 -15.87
C LEU A 256 -19.50 0.63 -15.82
N CYS A 257 -19.39 -0.11 -16.93
CA CYS A 257 -19.70 -1.54 -16.91
C CYS A 257 -18.77 -2.30 -15.95
N GLU A 258 -19.23 -3.42 -15.40
CA GLU A 258 -18.49 -4.22 -14.41
C GLU A 258 -17.07 -4.61 -14.89
N ASP A 259 -16.92 -4.89 -16.19
CA ASP A 259 -15.65 -5.19 -16.86
C ASP A 259 -14.62 -4.05 -16.83
N LEU A 260 -15.01 -2.86 -16.37
CA LEU A 260 -14.17 -1.67 -16.23
C LEU A 260 -14.09 -1.16 -14.78
N GLN A 261 -14.67 -1.90 -13.82
CA GLN A 261 -14.64 -1.55 -12.41
C GLN A 261 -13.54 -2.29 -11.65
N ILE A 262 -12.73 -1.55 -10.88
CA ILE A 262 -11.73 -2.15 -9.99
C ILE A 262 -12.47 -2.75 -8.79
N ARG A 263 -12.21 -4.02 -8.50
CA ARG A 263 -12.74 -4.75 -7.34
C ARG A 263 -11.81 -4.55 -6.14
N TYR A 264 -12.34 -3.97 -5.06
CA TYR A 264 -11.61 -3.67 -3.82
C TYR A 264 -12.38 -4.23 -2.60
N THR A 265 -11.70 -4.35 -1.46
CA THR A 265 -12.36 -4.65 -0.19
C THR A 265 -12.49 -3.33 0.56
N LEU A 266 -13.71 -2.98 0.95
CA LEU A 266 -13.97 -1.67 1.57
C LEU A 266 -13.44 -1.66 3.00
N PHE A 267 -12.48 -0.78 3.28
CA PHE A 267 -12.03 -0.50 4.64
C PHE A 267 -13.12 0.31 5.38
N PRO A 268 -13.70 -0.20 6.49
CA PRO A 268 -14.78 0.49 7.18
C PRO A 268 -14.34 1.78 7.87
N GLU A 269 -15.17 2.81 7.78
CA GLU A 269 -14.98 4.08 8.51
C GLU A 269 -15.04 3.89 10.04
N GLY A 270 -15.96 3.02 10.50
CA GLY A 270 -16.20 2.74 11.92
C GLY A 270 -15.68 1.37 12.36
N ALA A 271 -16.41 0.73 13.28
CA ALA A 271 -16.03 -0.58 13.80
C ALA A 271 -16.00 -1.67 12.70
N PHE A 272 -15.10 -2.63 12.86
CA PHE A 272 -14.99 -3.77 11.96
C PHE A 272 -16.12 -4.77 12.22
N THR A 273 -16.86 -5.11 11.17
CA THR A 273 -17.91 -6.13 11.26
C THR A 273 -17.31 -7.52 11.16
N LYS A 274 -17.97 -8.53 11.75
CA LYS A 274 -17.52 -9.93 11.66
C LYS A 274 -17.39 -10.41 10.21
N SER A 275 -18.31 -10.04 9.33
CA SER A 275 -18.24 -10.41 7.91
C SER A 275 -17.02 -9.81 7.21
N PHE A 276 -16.69 -8.55 7.52
CA PHE A 276 -15.49 -7.90 6.98
C PHE A 276 -14.21 -8.58 7.50
N LEU A 277 -14.13 -8.90 8.80
CA LEU A 277 -12.97 -9.62 9.36
C LEU A 277 -12.82 -11.02 8.73
N VAL A 278 -13.92 -11.72 8.48
CA VAL A 278 -13.90 -13.02 7.76
C VAL A 278 -13.40 -12.87 6.33
N GLU A 279 -13.85 -11.85 5.59
CA GLU A 279 -13.36 -11.58 4.23
C GLU A 279 -11.86 -11.26 4.21
N VAL A 280 -11.39 -10.41 5.14
CA VAL A 280 -9.96 -10.05 5.22
C VAL A 280 -9.12 -11.26 5.66
N ALA A 281 -9.60 -12.06 6.61
CA ALA A 281 -8.92 -13.28 7.02
C ALA A 281 -8.76 -14.26 5.85
N ASP A 282 -9.83 -14.51 5.07
CA ASP A 282 -9.79 -15.37 3.89
C ASP A 282 -8.81 -14.83 2.84
N LEU A 283 -8.82 -13.51 2.61
CA LEU A 283 -7.91 -12.85 1.68
C LEU A 283 -6.44 -13.00 2.06
N LEU A 284 -6.11 -12.89 3.35
CA LEU A 284 -4.72 -12.97 3.83
C LEU A 284 -4.21 -14.41 3.95
N LEU A 285 -5.06 -15.35 4.32
CA LEU A 285 -4.68 -16.76 4.53
C LEU A 285 -4.81 -17.61 3.26
N HIS A 286 -5.69 -17.22 2.34
CA HIS A 286 -6.01 -17.96 1.12
C HIS A 286 -5.97 -17.06 -0.12
N PRO A 287 -4.83 -16.36 -0.38
CA PRO A 287 -4.72 -15.41 -1.49
C PRO A 287 -4.98 -16.06 -2.86
N GLU A 288 -4.77 -17.37 -3.01
CA GLU A 288 -5.04 -18.12 -4.24
C GLU A 288 -6.52 -18.06 -4.67
N ARG A 289 -7.45 -17.92 -3.70
CA ARG A 289 -8.90 -17.80 -3.97
C ARG A 289 -9.26 -16.48 -4.65
N TYR A 290 -8.38 -15.49 -4.61
CA TYR A 290 -8.62 -14.16 -5.14
C TYR A 290 -8.02 -13.96 -6.54
N THR A 291 -7.38 -14.98 -7.13
CA THR A 291 -6.69 -14.89 -8.43
C THR A 291 -7.58 -14.28 -9.53
N GLU A 292 -8.84 -14.73 -9.68
CA GLU A 292 -9.77 -14.20 -10.68
C GLU A 292 -10.03 -12.69 -10.49
N ARG A 293 -10.18 -12.24 -9.24
CA ARG A 293 -10.36 -10.82 -8.90
C ARG A 293 -9.11 -10.01 -9.28
N LEU A 294 -7.92 -10.56 -9.06
CA LEU A 294 -6.65 -9.90 -9.36
C LEU A 294 -6.42 -9.80 -10.88
N GLU A 295 -6.69 -10.87 -11.63
CA GLU A 295 -6.64 -10.88 -13.10
C GLU A 295 -7.63 -9.88 -13.70
N HIS A 296 -8.85 -9.83 -13.18
CA HIS A 296 -9.85 -8.83 -13.55
C HIS A 296 -9.30 -7.41 -13.34
N ASN A 297 -8.79 -7.11 -12.15
CA ASN A 297 -8.24 -5.79 -11.82
C ASN A 297 -7.06 -5.40 -12.73
N ARG A 298 -6.15 -6.32 -13.04
CA ARG A 298 -5.06 -6.08 -13.99
C ARG A 298 -5.60 -5.73 -15.38
N LYS A 299 -6.62 -6.44 -15.86
CA LYS A 299 -7.29 -6.14 -17.14
C LYS A 299 -7.94 -4.76 -17.12
N VAL A 300 -8.65 -4.40 -16.05
CA VAL A 300 -9.26 -3.06 -15.89
C VAL A 300 -8.19 -1.97 -15.96
N VAL A 301 -7.08 -2.13 -15.22
CA VAL A 301 -5.98 -1.16 -15.23
C VAL A 301 -5.34 -1.06 -16.61
N ARG A 302 -5.07 -2.19 -17.28
CA ARG A 302 -4.52 -2.20 -18.64
C ARG A 302 -5.40 -1.42 -19.64
N LEU A 303 -6.72 -1.50 -19.51
CA LEU A 303 -7.67 -0.80 -20.38
C LEU A 303 -7.80 0.69 -20.07
N ARG A 304 -7.63 1.10 -18.80
CA ARG A 304 -8.00 2.44 -18.32
C ARG A 304 -6.81 3.34 -17.97
N PHE A 305 -5.72 2.76 -17.49
CA PHE A 305 -4.60 3.48 -16.85
C PHE A 305 -3.21 3.05 -17.37
N SER A 306 -3.13 2.29 -18.48
CA SER A 306 -1.86 1.97 -19.13
C SER A 306 -1.26 3.15 -19.90
N GLN A 307 0.01 3.06 -20.29
CA GLN A 307 0.62 4.03 -21.18
C GLN A 307 -0.07 4.07 -22.55
N GLU A 308 -0.54 2.93 -23.03
CA GLU A 308 -1.33 2.83 -24.28
C GLU A 308 -2.66 3.60 -24.17
N ALA A 309 -3.38 3.45 -23.04
CA ALA A 309 -4.62 4.17 -22.80
C ALA A 309 -4.38 5.69 -22.73
N LEU A 310 -3.30 6.11 -22.08
CA LEU A 310 -2.88 7.51 -22.03
C LEU A 310 -2.50 8.05 -23.43
N THR A 311 -1.75 7.27 -24.21
CA THR A 311 -1.32 7.65 -25.57
C THR A 311 -2.53 7.88 -26.48
N LYS A 312 -3.51 6.95 -26.45
CA LYS A 312 -4.76 7.11 -27.21
C LYS A 312 -5.53 8.38 -26.83
N ARG A 313 -5.57 8.73 -25.53
CA ARG A 313 -6.20 9.98 -25.05
C ARG A 313 -5.44 11.21 -25.55
N PHE A 314 -4.11 11.18 -25.52
CA PHE A 314 -3.29 12.27 -26.06
C PHE A 314 -3.48 12.45 -27.57
N GLU A 315 -3.54 11.37 -28.35
CA GLU A 315 -3.79 11.44 -29.79
C GLU A 315 -5.16 12.06 -30.10
N GLN A 316 -6.20 11.69 -29.35
CA GLN A 316 -7.54 12.30 -29.47
C GLN A 316 -7.51 13.79 -29.15
N LEU A 317 -6.77 14.20 -28.10
CA LEU A 317 -6.58 15.61 -27.75
C LEU A 317 -5.88 16.37 -28.89
N LEU A 318 -4.79 15.83 -29.44
CA LEU A 318 -4.05 16.48 -30.53
C LEU A 318 -4.91 16.60 -31.79
N GLN A 319 -5.69 15.58 -32.13
CA GLN A 319 -6.65 15.62 -33.24
C GLN A 319 -7.73 16.69 -33.01
N TYR A 320 -8.22 16.83 -31.79
CA TYR A 320 -9.19 17.87 -31.44
C TYR A 320 -8.58 19.27 -31.59
N LEU A 321 -7.39 19.51 -31.03
CA LEU A 321 -6.69 20.79 -31.14
C LEU A 321 -6.36 21.16 -32.59
N HIS A 322 -5.99 20.18 -33.41
CA HIS A 322 -5.76 20.39 -34.84
C HIS A 322 -7.02 20.89 -35.56
N LYS A 323 -8.20 20.34 -35.22
CA LYS A 323 -9.49 20.78 -35.79
C LYS A 323 -9.90 22.19 -35.36
N LEU A 324 -9.44 22.68 -34.20
CA LEU A 324 -9.73 24.03 -33.73
C LEU A 324 -8.83 25.11 -34.36
N GLY A 325 -7.65 24.73 -34.87
CA GLY A 325 -6.70 25.64 -35.51
C GLY A 325 -6.81 25.72 -37.03
N GLY A 326 -7.73 24.95 -37.63
CA GLY A 326 -7.97 24.88 -39.08
C GLY A 326 -9.19 25.66 -39.55
#